data_AF-A0A3N5X942-F1
#
_entry.id   AF-A0A3N5X942-F1
#
_cell.length_a   1.000
_cell.length_b   1.000
_cell.length_c   1.000
_cell.angle_alpha   90.00
_cell.angle_beta   90.00
_cell.angle_gamma   90.00
#
_symmetry.space_group_name_H-M   'P 1'
#
loop_
_entity.id
_entity.type
_entity.pdbx_description
1 polymer ?
#
loop_
_entity_poly.entity_id
_entity_poly.type
_entity_poly.pdbx_seq_one_letter_code
_entity_poly.pdbx_strand_id
1 'polypeptide(L)'
;MRSTVFFVCCLLFLGVSVRAADYSQQLLAIMELVEAKDYPEAIAGYEKFLQQAPKALQGAVQFEIATLHAAQGNKDRALAMMEQAIQAGFDDCLALEQYEELKSIKNAPRFSELQRQVRISEANLKELHWLKAEIEHVNHDIKMIISENMNRVDTGITAIPQSTVPTRETASPGVLFNREILKMMHQVQRQYVSESDKMRMEHVGSMTVISGTASHQRVAESSRLADRAAEERKRAINARKFSLPPGVGTTPRSCSEWK
;
A
#
# COMPACT_ATOMS: atom_id res chain seq x y z
N MET A 1 38.27 -44.85 38.96
CA MET A 1 38.08 -44.81 37.49
C MET A 1 36.60 -44.49 37.23
N ARG A 2 36.24 -43.21 37.11
CA ARG A 2 35.87 -42.53 35.84
C ARG A 2 35.01 -43.40 34.91
N SER A 3 33.71 -43.15 34.86
CA SER A 3 33.04 -42.95 33.57
C SER A 3 31.70 -42.21 33.71
N THR A 4 31.70 -41.03 33.12
CA THR A 4 30.64 -40.07 32.82
C THR A 4 29.62 -40.62 31.83
N VAL A 5 28.33 -40.49 32.12
CA VAL A 5 27.26 -40.49 31.11
C VAL A 5 26.76 -39.06 30.97
N PHE A 6 27.21 -38.40 29.89
CA PHE A 6 26.74 -37.09 29.46
C PHE A 6 25.40 -37.26 28.72
N PHE A 7 24.31 -36.73 29.28
CA PHE A 7 23.05 -36.60 28.57
C PHE A 7 23.14 -35.37 27.66
N VAL A 8 23.39 -35.61 26.37
CA VAL A 8 23.43 -34.58 25.33
C VAL A 8 22.01 -34.07 25.09
N CYS A 9 21.71 -32.89 25.62
CA CYS A 9 20.49 -32.14 25.31
C CYS A 9 20.65 -31.47 23.94
N CYS A 10 20.44 -32.24 22.86
CA CYS A 10 20.25 -31.69 21.52
C CYS A 10 18.85 -31.05 21.42
N LEU A 11 18.71 -29.83 21.94
CA LEU A 11 17.62 -28.93 21.55
C LEU A 11 17.93 -28.44 20.12
N LEU A 12 17.38 -29.17 19.16
CA LEU A 12 17.22 -28.73 17.78
C LEU A 12 16.44 -27.42 17.80
N PHE A 13 17.13 -26.31 17.56
CA PHE A 13 16.52 -25.10 17.00
C PHE A 13 15.98 -25.47 15.63
N LEU A 14 14.78 -26.06 15.60
CA LEU A 14 13.92 -26.02 14.41
C LEU A 14 13.62 -24.54 14.20
N GLY A 15 14.44 -23.91 13.37
CA GLY A 15 14.13 -22.62 12.75
C GLY A 15 12.87 -22.79 11.94
N VAL A 16 11.72 -22.66 12.61
CA VAL A 16 10.47 -22.36 11.93
C VAL A 16 10.67 -20.97 11.38
N SER A 17 11.15 -20.88 10.14
CA SER A 17 11.02 -19.69 9.34
C SER A 17 9.53 -19.39 9.31
N VAL A 18 9.07 -18.50 10.19
CA VAL A 18 7.74 -17.92 10.13
C VAL A 18 7.71 -17.20 8.80
N ARG A 19 7.22 -17.89 7.77
CA ARG A 19 6.96 -17.26 6.49
C ARG A 19 5.92 -16.19 6.82
N ALA A 20 6.33 -14.92 6.73
CA ALA A 20 5.39 -13.81 6.88
C ALA A 20 4.22 -14.11 5.93
N ALA A 21 3.01 -14.22 6.47
CA ALA A 21 1.84 -14.49 5.66
C ALA A 21 1.69 -13.36 4.63
N ASP A 22 1.64 -13.72 3.35
CA ASP A 22 1.44 -12.76 2.28
C ASP A 22 -0.06 -12.51 2.15
N TYR A 23 -0.49 -11.39 2.71
CA TYR A 23 -1.89 -10.96 2.69
C TYR A 23 -2.24 -10.14 1.44
N SER A 24 -1.28 -9.93 0.55
CA SER A 24 -1.39 -8.93 -0.52
C SER A 24 -2.55 -9.23 -1.47
N GLN A 25 -2.72 -10.50 -1.84
CA GLN A 25 -3.78 -10.93 -2.74
C GLN A 25 -5.17 -10.76 -2.13
N GLN A 26 -5.33 -11.04 -0.83
CA GLN A 26 -6.61 -10.89 -0.16
C GLN A 26 -6.99 -9.42 0.00
N LEU A 27 -6.05 -8.59 0.44
CA LEU A 27 -6.28 -7.15 0.61
C LEU A 27 -6.51 -6.45 -0.73
N LEU A 28 -5.80 -6.85 -1.79
CA LEU A 28 -6.03 -6.35 -3.14
C LEU A 28 -7.47 -6.60 -3.60
N ALA A 29 -7.96 -7.83 -3.48
CA ALA A 29 -9.34 -8.17 -3.85
C ALA A 29 -10.38 -7.34 -3.05
N ILE A 30 -10.10 -7.04 -1.78
CA ILE A 30 -10.96 -6.17 -0.98
C ILE A 30 -10.90 -4.72 -1.49
N MET A 31 -9.71 -4.21 -1.82
CA MET A 31 -9.54 -2.85 -2.35
C MET A 31 -10.24 -2.66 -3.70
N GLU A 32 -10.26 -3.68 -4.56
CA GLU A 32 -11.02 -3.67 -5.81
C GLU A 32 -12.52 -3.51 -5.56
N LEU A 33 -13.07 -4.17 -4.53
CA LEU A 33 -14.47 -4.00 -4.11
C LEU A 33 -14.72 -2.57 -3.60
N VAL A 34 -13.78 -1.99 -2.84
CA VAL A 34 -13.87 -0.60 -2.39
C VAL A 34 -13.88 0.36 -3.58
N GLU A 35 -13.02 0.16 -4.58
CA GLU A 35 -12.97 0.97 -5.80
C GLU A 35 -14.27 0.85 -6.62
N ALA A 36 -14.84 -0.37 -6.69
CA ALA A 36 -16.13 -0.64 -7.31
C ALA A 36 -17.33 -0.11 -6.50
N LYS A 37 -17.09 0.44 -5.30
CA LYS A 37 -18.10 0.88 -4.32
C LYS A 37 -19.03 -0.23 -3.84
N ASP A 38 -18.57 -1.48 -3.92
CA ASP A 38 -19.28 -2.65 -3.43
C ASP A 38 -19.02 -2.83 -1.92
N TYR A 39 -19.49 -1.83 -1.15
CA TYR A 39 -19.16 -1.68 0.26
C TYR A 39 -19.59 -2.86 1.15
N PRO A 40 -20.76 -3.51 0.98
CA PRO A 40 -21.11 -4.65 1.83
C PRO A 40 -20.13 -5.82 1.68
N GLU A 41 -19.74 -6.13 0.45
CA GLU A 41 -18.81 -7.18 0.07
C GLU A 41 -17.39 -6.85 0.55
N ALA A 42 -16.97 -5.59 0.39
CA ALA A 42 -15.70 -5.09 0.93
C ALA A 42 -15.64 -5.20 2.46
N ILE A 43 -16.72 -4.82 3.17
CA ILE A 43 -16.83 -4.97 4.63
C ILE A 43 -16.69 -6.44 5.03
N ALA A 44 -17.44 -7.35 4.39
CA ALA A 44 -17.35 -8.78 4.67
C ALA A 44 -15.94 -9.33 4.42
N GLY A 45 -15.27 -8.85 3.37
CA GLY A 45 -13.88 -9.16 3.08
C GLY A 45 -12.92 -8.71 4.19
N TYR A 46 -13.05 -7.46 4.64
CA TYR A 46 -12.25 -6.94 5.76
C TYR A 46 -12.54 -7.65 7.08
N GLU A 47 -13.79 -7.96 7.40
CA GLU A 47 -14.16 -8.71 8.60
C GLU A 47 -13.53 -10.11 8.60
N LYS A 48 -13.54 -10.80 7.45
CA LYS A 48 -12.86 -12.08 7.28
C LYS A 48 -11.34 -11.94 7.42
N PHE A 49 -10.76 -10.89 6.84
CA PHE A 49 -9.34 -10.61 6.99
C PHE A 49 -8.94 -10.36 8.45
N LEU A 50 -9.75 -9.58 9.18
CA LEU A 50 -9.50 -9.21 10.57
C LEU A 50 -9.33 -10.42 11.49
N GLN A 51 -10.02 -11.52 11.22
CA GLN A 51 -9.91 -12.78 11.99
C GLN A 51 -8.50 -13.40 11.98
N GLN A 52 -7.70 -13.11 10.95
CA GLN A 52 -6.34 -13.62 10.78
C GLN A 52 -5.29 -12.51 10.67
N ALA A 53 -5.71 -11.25 10.77
CA ALA A 53 -4.81 -10.11 10.65
C ALA A 53 -3.83 -10.07 11.83
N PRO A 54 -2.53 -9.83 11.57
CA PRO A 54 -1.57 -9.57 12.63
C PRO A 54 -2.06 -8.41 13.49
N LYS A 55 -1.78 -8.46 14.80
CA LYS A 55 -2.22 -7.43 15.76
C LYS A 55 -1.89 -6.01 15.30
N ALA A 56 -0.72 -5.82 14.69
CA ALA A 56 -0.26 -4.53 14.18
C ALA A 56 -1.13 -3.95 13.05
N LEU A 57 -1.96 -4.75 12.36
CA LEU A 57 -2.83 -4.31 11.28
C LEU A 57 -4.30 -4.18 11.71
N GLN A 58 -4.70 -4.76 12.84
CA GLN A 58 -6.10 -4.84 13.25
C GLN A 58 -6.77 -3.46 13.35
N GLY A 59 -6.10 -2.49 13.97
CA GLY A 59 -6.64 -1.13 14.08
C GLY A 59 -6.87 -0.46 12.74
N ALA A 60 -5.96 -0.63 11.78
CA ALA A 60 -6.12 -0.09 10.43
C ALA A 60 -7.26 -0.78 9.66
N VAL A 61 -7.39 -2.10 9.78
CA VAL A 61 -8.49 -2.85 9.14
C VAL A 61 -9.85 -2.46 9.72
N GLN A 62 -9.95 -2.31 11.04
CA GLN A 62 -11.17 -1.83 11.70
C GLN A 62 -11.51 -0.39 11.28
N PHE A 63 -10.50 0.45 11.06
CA PHE A 63 -10.69 1.78 10.52
C PHE A 63 -11.26 1.73 9.09
N GLU A 64 -10.75 0.86 8.21
CA GLU A 64 -11.33 0.66 6.88
C GLU A 64 -12.80 0.18 6.94
N ILE A 65 -13.15 -0.72 7.87
CA ILE A 65 -14.56 -1.09 8.06
C ILE A 65 -15.40 0.12 8.52
N ALA A 66 -14.85 0.96 9.39
CA ALA A 66 -15.51 2.18 9.85
C ALA A 66 -15.76 3.18 8.72
N THR A 67 -14.78 3.40 7.82
CA THR A 67 -14.90 4.30 6.67
C THR A 67 -15.99 3.81 5.72
N LEU A 68 -16.05 2.50 5.43
CA LEU A 68 -17.08 1.91 4.57
C LEU A 68 -18.49 2.04 5.16
N HIS A 69 -18.64 1.81 6.47
CA HIS A 69 -19.92 2.09 7.14
C HIS A 69 -20.29 3.58 7.09
N ALA A 70 -19.34 4.49 7.24
CA ALA A 70 -19.59 5.92 7.13
C ALA A 70 -20.02 6.31 5.70
N ALA A 71 -19.39 5.73 4.67
CA ALA A 71 -19.75 5.91 3.27
C ALA A 71 -21.16 5.42 2.94
N GLN A 72 -21.62 4.35 3.60
CA GLN A 72 -23.01 3.85 3.53
C GLN A 72 -24.02 4.67 4.34
N GLY A 73 -23.58 5.68 5.10
CA GLY A 73 -24.44 6.46 6.01
C GLY A 73 -24.80 5.74 7.32
N ASN A 74 -24.18 4.58 7.61
CA ASN A 74 -24.39 3.79 8.82
C ASN A 74 -23.60 4.38 10.01
N LYS A 75 -23.98 5.59 10.46
CA LYS A 75 -23.22 6.42 11.40
C LYS A 75 -22.86 5.70 12.71
N ASP A 76 -23.81 5.01 13.33
CA ASP A 76 -23.58 4.35 14.62
C ASP A 76 -22.57 3.20 14.51
N ARG A 77 -22.66 2.41 13.44
CA ARG A 77 -21.68 1.34 13.16
C ARG A 77 -20.31 1.91 12.83
N ALA A 78 -20.26 2.97 12.03
CA ALA A 78 -19.01 3.65 11.71
C ALA A 78 -18.30 4.16 12.97
N LEU A 79 -19.02 4.83 13.87
CA LEU A 79 -18.47 5.32 15.15
C LEU A 79 -18.04 4.18 16.08
N ALA A 80 -18.79 3.07 16.13
CA ALA A 80 -18.42 1.91 16.93
C ALA A 80 -17.15 1.22 16.40
N MET A 81 -17.03 1.03 15.09
CA MET A 81 -15.83 0.45 14.47
C MET A 81 -14.62 1.37 14.60
N MET A 82 -14.82 2.68 14.49
CA MET A 82 -13.77 3.68 14.72
C MET A 82 -13.22 3.60 16.16
N GLU A 83 -14.10 3.46 17.15
CA GLU A 83 -13.68 3.27 18.54
C GLU A 83 -12.86 1.99 18.71
N GLN A 84 -13.29 0.88 18.10
CA GLN A 84 -12.53 -0.37 18.11
C GLN A 84 -11.16 -0.23 17.45
N ALA A 85 -11.08 0.46 16.30
CA ALA A 85 -9.83 0.75 15.62
C ALA A 85 -8.83 1.47 16.52
N ILE A 86 -9.29 2.52 17.21
CA ILE A 86 -8.48 3.31 18.14
C ILE A 86 -8.04 2.47 19.35
N GLN A 87 -8.94 1.66 19.91
CA GLN A 87 -8.59 0.72 20.99
C GLN A 87 -7.55 -0.33 20.54
N ALA A 88 -7.56 -0.71 19.26
CA ALA A 88 -6.56 -1.58 18.65
C ALA A 88 -5.27 -0.85 18.23
N GLY A 89 -5.14 0.44 18.52
CA GLY A 89 -3.93 1.24 18.32
C GLY A 89 -3.86 2.03 17.02
N PHE A 90 -4.98 2.19 16.31
CA PHE A 90 -5.02 3.04 15.12
C PHE A 90 -4.51 4.46 15.43
N ASP A 91 -3.56 4.94 14.63
CA ASP A 91 -2.85 6.21 14.84
C ASP A 91 -2.70 7.08 13.58
N ASP A 92 -3.40 6.77 12.48
CA ASP A 92 -3.31 7.54 11.23
C ASP A 92 -4.17 8.83 11.30
N CYS A 93 -3.57 9.90 11.82
CA CYS A 93 -4.20 11.21 11.92
C CYS A 93 -4.64 11.79 10.55
N LEU A 94 -3.91 11.46 9.47
CA LEU A 94 -4.19 12.00 8.15
C LEU A 94 -5.49 11.42 7.60
N ALA A 95 -5.71 10.12 7.79
CA ALA A 95 -6.93 9.47 7.35
C ALA A 95 -8.19 10.05 8.02
N LEU A 96 -8.13 10.35 9.33
CA LEU A 96 -9.24 10.96 10.06
C LEU A 96 -9.64 12.34 9.52
N GLU A 97 -8.68 13.10 9.00
CA GLU A 97 -8.90 14.44 8.48
C GLU A 97 -9.34 14.42 7.01
N GLN A 98 -8.65 13.63 6.19
CA GLN A 98 -8.70 13.73 4.74
C GLN A 98 -9.75 12.83 4.09
N TYR A 99 -10.17 11.73 4.73
CA TYR A 99 -11.07 10.78 4.08
C TYR A 99 -12.47 11.38 3.93
N GLU A 100 -13.01 11.35 2.71
CA GLU A 100 -14.32 11.89 2.36
C GLU A 100 -15.45 10.94 2.80
N GLU A 101 -15.15 9.65 2.88
CA GLU A 101 -16.03 8.58 3.37
C GLU A 101 -16.54 8.88 4.79
N LEU A 102 -15.72 9.58 5.59
CA LEU A 102 -16.05 9.96 6.96
C LEU A 102 -16.98 11.18 7.05
N LYS A 103 -17.29 11.87 5.95
CA LYS A 103 -18.08 13.11 5.94
C LYS A 103 -19.42 12.97 6.68
N SER A 104 -20.06 11.80 6.62
CA SER A 104 -21.34 11.54 7.28
C SER A 104 -21.26 11.55 8.82
N ILE A 105 -20.07 11.33 9.39
CA ILE A 105 -19.82 11.27 10.85
C ILE A 105 -18.92 12.40 11.37
N LYS A 106 -18.24 13.17 10.51
CA LYS A 106 -17.29 14.24 10.91
C LYS A 106 -17.87 15.26 11.92
N ASN A 107 -19.17 15.56 11.84
CA ASN A 107 -19.84 16.52 12.73
C ASN A 107 -20.44 15.89 14.00
N ALA A 108 -20.33 14.57 14.20
CA ALA A 108 -20.84 13.92 15.38
C ALA A 108 -19.96 14.25 16.60
N PRO A 109 -20.51 14.65 17.77
CA PRO A 109 -19.71 14.91 18.97
C PRO A 109 -18.81 13.74 19.37
N ARG A 110 -19.30 12.50 19.18
CA ARG A 110 -18.53 11.27 19.44
C ARG A 110 -17.32 11.13 18.50
N PHE A 111 -17.42 11.58 17.25
CA PHE A 111 -16.27 11.55 16.32
C PHE A 111 -15.15 12.47 16.80
N SER A 112 -15.49 13.70 17.22
CA SER A 112 -14.52 14.64 17.79
C SER A 112 -13.86 14.11 19.06
N GLU A 113 -14.60 13.38 19.91
CA GLU A 113 -14.03 12.71 21.08
C GLU A 113 -13.01 11.63 20.67
N LEU A 114 -13.39 10.75 19.74
CA LEU A 114 -12.52 9.70 19.23
C LEU A 114 -11.24 10.27 18.59
N GLN A 115 -11.37 11.34 17.79
CA GLN A 115 -10.22 12.00 17.15
C GLN A 115 -9.19 12.52 18.16
N ARG A 116 -9.63 12.99 19.34
CA ARG A 116 -8.73 13.46 20.41
C ARG A 116 -7.95 12.34 21.10
N GLN A 117 -8.38 11.09 20.95
CA GLN A 117 -7.71 9.94 21.55
C GLN A 117 -6.56 9.43 20.67
N VAL A 118 -6.61 9.73 19.38
CA VAL A 118 -5.61 9.28 18.40
C VAL A 118 -4.32 10.06 18.60
N ARG A 119 -3.21 9.32 18.75
CA ARG A 119 -1.90 9.88 19.04
C ARG A 119 -0.86 9.37 18.08
N ILE A 120 -0.05 10.29 17.55
CA ILE A 120 1.06 9.96 16.65
C ILE A 120 2.30 10.78 17.00
N SER A 121 3.48 10.20 16.82
CA SER A 121 4.75 10.94 16.91
C SER A 121 5.02 11.72 15.62
N GLU A 122 5.79 12.80 15.70
CA GLU A 122 6.22 13.56 14.52
C GLU A 122 6.89 12.69 13.46
N ALA A 123 7.76 11.76 13.89
CA ALA A 123 8.48 10.86 12.98
C ALA A 123 7.53 9.97 12.17
N ASN A 124 6.53 9.41 12.83
CA ASN A 124 5.50 8.58 12.20
C ASN A 124 4.58 9.41 11.31
N LEU A 125 4.20 10.62 11.71
CA LEU A 125 3.36 11.51 10.90
C LEU A 125 4.05 11.90 9.58
N LYS A 126 5.34 12.25 9.64
CA LYS A 126 6.14 12.53 8.44
C LYS A 126 6.24 11.32 7.52
N GLU A 127 6.40 10.14 8.09
CA GLU A 127 6.43 8.90 7.31
C GLU A 127 5.07 8.57 6.68
N LEU A 128 3.97 8.77 7.40
CA LEU A 128 2.62 8.61 6.85
C LEU A 128 2.35 9.55 5.69
N HIS A 129 2.72 10.84 5.82
CA HIS A 129 2.61 11.80 4.72
C HIS A 129 3.35 11.30 3.47
N TRP A 130 4.57 10.83 3.66
CA TRP A 130 5.37 10.28 2.58
C TRP A 130 4.74 9.03 1.97
N LEU A 131 4.30 8.07 2.79
CA LEU A 131 3.70 6.81 2.33
C LEU A 131 2.44 7.07 1.49
N LYS A 132 1.54 7.94 1.95
CA LYS A 132 0.31 8.29 1.22
C LYS A 132 0.62 8.99 -0.10
N ALA A 133 1.55 9.95 -0.09
CA ALA A 133 1.99 10.60 -1.33
C ALA A 133 2.63 9.61 -2.31
N GLU A 134 3.44 8.66 -1.82
CA GLU A 134 4.09 7.66 -2.66
C GLU A 134 3.09 6.67 -3.27
N ILE A 135 2.05 6.26 -2.53
CA ILE A 135 0.95 5.45 -3.07
C ILE A 135 0.27 6.16 -4.25
N GLU A 136 -0.01 7.46 -4.12
CA GLU A 136 -0.57 8.27 -5.21
C GLU A 136 0.37 8.38 -6.41
N HIS A 137 1.68 8.53 -6.16
CA HIS A 137 2.68 8.51 -7.23
C HIS A 137 2.74 7.16 -7.95
N VAL A 138 2.67 6.03 -7.23
CA VAL A 138 2.60 4.69 -7.84
C VAL A 138 1.35 4.56 -8.72
N ASN A 139 0.18 5.00 -8.23
CA ASN A 139 -1.06 5.02 -9.00
C ASN A 139 -0.95 5.85 -10.28
N HIS A 140 -0.33 7.03 -10.19
CA HIS A 140 -0.06 7.87 -11.35
C HIS A 140 0.89 7.20 -12.34
N ASP A 141 2.01 6.66 -11.85
CA ASP A 141 3.03 5.99 -12.67
C ASP A 141 2.45 4.79 -13.42
N ILE A 142 1.56 4.00 -12.79
CA ILE A 142 0.82 2.92 -13.46
C ILE A 142 0.09 3.44 -14.71
N LYS A 143 -0.72 4.49 -14.54
CA LYS A 143 -1.53 5.07 -15.62
C LYS A 143 -0.65 5.59 -16.76
N MET A 144 0.44 6.27 -16.42
CA MET A 144 1.39 6.80 -17.40
C MET A 144 2.07 5.68 -18.18
N ILE A 145 2.55 4.63 -17.50
CA ILE A 145 3.21 3.48 -18.14
C ILE A 145 2.24 2.78 -19.12
N ILE A 146 1.00 2.51 -18.69
CA ILE A 146 0.01 1.86 -19.54
C ILE A 146 -0.30 2.71 -20.78
N SER A 147 -0.46 4.03 -20.60
CA SER A 147 -0.70 4.95 -21.72
C SER A 147 0.46 5.01 -22.71
N GLU A 148 1.70 5.01 -22.22
CA GLU A 148 2.89 4.95 -23.07
C GLU A 148 2.97 3.64 -23.85
N ASN A 149 2.64 2.51 -23.21
CA ASN A 149 2.60 1.20 -23.86
C ASN A 149 1.65 1.15 -25.06
N MET A 150 0.51 1.84 -25.01
CA MET A 150 -0.43 1.86 -26.15
C MET A 150 0.19 2.39 -27.46
N ASN A 151 1.25 3.19 -27.37
CA ASN A 151 1.89 3.83 -28.53
C ASN A 151 3.20 3.17 -28.96
N ARG A 152 3.68 2.18 -28.21
CA ARG A 152 4.95 1.48 -28.49
C ARG A 152 4.79 0.44 -29.58
N VAL A 153 5.80 0.34 -30.44
CA VAL A 153 5.85 -0.64 -31.55
C VAL A 153 6.97 -1.66 -31.40
N ASP A 154 7.77 -1.55 -30.35
CA ASP A 154 8.72 -2.58 -29.97
C ASP A 154 8.02 -3.73 -29.22
N THR A 155 8.75 -4.80 -28.91
CA THR A 155 8.27 -5.96 -28.14
C THR A 155 9.01 -6.14 -26.81
N GLY A 156 9.76 -5.14 -26.36
CA GLY A 156 10.53 -5.20 -25.12
C GLY A 156 9.61 -5.11 -23.89
N ILE A 157 9.97 -5.79 -22.80
CA ILE A 157 9.24 -5.69 -21.52
C ILE A 157 9.48 -4.31 -20.91
N THR A 158 8.44 -3.73 -20.32
CA THR A 158 8.53 -2.43 -19.68
C THR A 158 9.28 -2.51 -18.35
N ALA A 159 10.28 -1.64 -18.15
CA ALA A 159 10.94 -1.50 -16.87
C ALA A 159 10.05 -0.74 -15.88
N ILE A 160 9.88 -1.29 -14.68
CA ILE A 160 8.99 -0.78 -13.63
C ILE A 160 9.82 -0.42 -12.41
N PRO A 161 10.38 0.81 -12.33
CA PRO A 161 11.12 1.23 -11.16
C PRO A 161 10.18 1.39 -9.95
N GLN A 162 10.67 1.06 -8.76
CA GLN A 162 9.88 1.09 -7.52
C GLN A 162 10.60 1.85 -6.42
N SER A 163 9.82 2.53 -5.58
CA SER A 163 10.33 3.19 -4.38
C SER A 163 10.80 2.19 -3.34
N THR A 164 11.79 2.60 -2.54
CA THR A 164 12.22 1.82 -1.38
C THR A 164 11.25 2.07 -0.22
N VAL A 165 10.59 1.01 0.26
CA VAL A 165 9.76 1.10 1.46
C VAL A 165 10.64 1.42 2.68
N PRO A 166 10.30 2.42 3.50
CA PRO A 166 11.07 2.74 4.70
C PRO A 166 11.20 1.54 5.64
N THR A 167 12.39 1.32 6.19
CA THR A 167 12.70 0.20 7.09
C THR A 167 12.94 0.63 8.53
N ARG A 168 12.73 1.92 8.84
CA ARG A 168 12.88 2.46 10.20
C ARG A 168 12.00 1.69 11.18
N GLU A 169 12.51 1.39 12.36
CA GLU A 169 11.72 0.79 13.43
C GLU A 169 10.62 1.74 13.90
N THR A 170 9.41 1.21 14.04
CA THR A 170 8.26 1.93 14.58
C THR A 170 7.23 0.94 15.11
N ALA A 171 6.53 1.35 16.16
CA ALA A 171 5.37 0.63 16.70
C ALA A 171 4.03 1.19 16.18
N SER A 172 4.05 2.20 15.29
CA SER A 172 2.84 2.82 14.74
C SER A 172 2.09 1.87 13.82
N PRO A 173 0.87 1.43 14.19
CA PRO A 173 0.05 0.56 13.34
C PRO A 173 -0.29 1.20 11.99
N GLY A 174 -0.57 2.50 11.96
CA GLY A 174 -0.85 3.26 10.74
C GLY A 174 0.34 3.26 9.78
N VAL A 175 1.56 3.51 10.27
CA VAL A 175 2.77 3.46 9.42
C VAL A 175 3.00 2.05 8.89
N LEU A 176 2.90 1.03 9.75
CA LEU A 176 3.11 -0.36 9.34
C LEU A 176 2.07 -0.80 8.29
N PHE A 177 0.81 -0.45 8.48
CA PHE A 177 -0.25 -0.74 7.51
C PHE A 177 0.01 -0.04 6.16
N ASN A 178 0.30 1.26 6.16
CA ASN A 178 0.56 1.99 4.90
C ASN A 178 1.84 1.50 4.19
N ARG A 179 2.83 0.95 4.91
CA ARG A 179 3.98 0.25 4.29
C ARG A 179 3.54 -1.03 3.56
N GLU A 180 2.64 -1.82 4.14
CA GLU A 180 2.08 -2.99 3.47
C GLU A 180 1.25 -2.57 2.24
N ILE A 181 0.43 -1.51 2.35
CA ILE A 181 -0.30 -0.94 1.21
C ILE A 181 0.66 -0.56 0.08
N LEU A 182 1.75 0.14 0.36
CA LEU A 182 2.73 0.49 -0.67
C LEU A 182 3.35 -0.74 -1.35
N LYS A 183 3.68 -1.80 -0.59
CA LYS A 183 4.18 -3.07 -1.16
C LYS A 183 3.16 -3.74 -2.07
N MET A 184 1.88 -3.72 -1.68
CA MET A 184 0.78 -4.23 -2.50
C MET A 184 0.64 -3.40 -3.78
N MET A 185 0.70 -2.07 -3.69
CA MET A 185 0.65 -1.19 -4.86
C MET A 185 1.82 -1.44 -5.82
N HIS A 186 3.01 -1.77 -5.30
CA HIS A 186 4.14 -2.22 -6.12
C HIS A 186 3.85 -3.55 -6.84
N GLN A 187 3.10 -4.47 -6.23
CA GLN A 187 2.67 -5.71 -6.91
C GLN A 187 1.62 -5.42 -7.99
N VAL A 188 0.60 -4.62 -7.67
CA VAL A 188 -0.45 -4.18 -8.61
C VAL A 188 0.16 -3.50 -9.82
N GLN A 189 1.11 -2.59 -9.60
CA GLN A 189 1.82 -1.93 -10.69
C GLN A 189 2.49 -2.92 -11.64
N ARG A 190 3.17 -3.94 -11.10
CA ARG A 190 3.81 -4.97 -11.94
C ARG A 190 2.78 -5.77 -12.73
N GLN A 191 1.66 -6.13 -12.11
CA GLN A 191 0.62 -6.89 -12.78
C GLN A 191 -0.01 -6.09 -13.93
N TYR A 192 -0.50 -4.89 -13.67
CA TYR A 192 -1.16 -4.08 -14.71
C TYR A 192 -0.23 -3.68 -15.85
N VAL A 193 1.03 -3.38 -15.56
CA VAL A 193 2.01 -3.10 -16.61
C VAL A 193 2.34 -4.37 -17.41
N SER A 194 2.45 -5.53 -16.77
CA SER A 194 2.66 -6.81 -17.48
C SER A 194 1.48 -7.17 -18.38
N GLU A 195 0.25 -6.94 -17.93
CA GLU A 195 -0.95 -7.14 -18.75
C GLU A 195 -0.99 -6.16 -19.93
N SER A 196 -0.65 -4.89 -19.69
CA SER A 196 -0.49 -3.88 -20.74
C SER A 196 0.57 -4.27 -21.78
N ASP A 197 1.71 -4.81 -21.33
CA ASP A 197 2.77 -5.32 -22.22
C ASP A 197 2.26 -6.46 -23.10
N LYS A 198 1.51 -7.41 -22.52
CA LYS A 198 0.91 -8.52 -23.27
C LYS A 198 -0.02 -8.00 -24.36
N MET A 199 -0.96 -7.12 -24.01
CA MET A 199 -1.91 -6.53 -24.96
C MET A 199 -1.19 -5.77 -26.09
N ARG A 200 -0.15 -5.00 -25.74
CA ARG A 200 0.67 -4.29 -26.73
C ARG A 200 1.38 -5.28 -27.67
N MET A 201 2.02 -6.32 -27.16
CA MET A 201 2.73 -7.30 -27.99
C MET A 201 1.78 -8.04 -28.94
N GLU A 202 0.59 -8.41 -28.47
CA GLU A 202 -0.47 -9.00 -29.30
C GLU A 202 -0.94 -8.02 -30.39
N HIS A 203 -1.08 -6.74 -30.04
CA HIS A 203 -1.42 -5.68 -31.00
C HIS A 203 -0.34 -5.50 -32.06
N VAL A 204 0.94 -5.42 -31.67
CA VAL A 204 2.08 -5.31 -32.61
C VAL A 204 2.16 -6.52 -33.54
N GLY A 205 1.93 -7.73 -33.01
CA GLY A 205 1.83 -8.95 -33.82
C GLY A 205 0.71 -8.88 -34.85
N SER A 206 -0.48 -8.43 -34.44
CA SER A 206 -1.63 -8.24 -35.34
C SER A 206 -1.35 -7.20 -36.43
N MET A 207 -0.75 -6.06 -36.05
CA MET A 207 -0.38 -5.00 -37.01
C MET A 207 0.67 -5.46 -38.01
N THR A 208 1.58 -6.35 -37.61
CA THR A 208 2.56 -6.94 -38.52
C THR A 208 1.91 -7.74 -39.64
N VAL A 209 0.82 -8.45 -39.34
CA VAL A 209 0.04 -9.20 -40.35
C VAL A 209 -0.73 -8.27 -41.28
N ILE A 210 -1.34 -7.21 -40.73
CA ILE A 210 -2.25 -6.32 -41.49
C ILE A 210 -1.47 -5.31 -42.35
N SER A 211 -0.44 -4.69 -41.77
CA SER A 211 0.23 -3.50 -42.35
C SER A 211 1.72 -3.73 -42.63
N GLY A 212 2.22 -4.94 -42.40
CA GLY A 212 3.64 -5.25 -42.46
C GLY A 212 4.40 -4.83 -41.20
N THR A 213 5.65 -5.27 -41.10
CA THR A 213 6.50 -5.00 -39.92
C THR A 213 6.89 -3.53 -39.84
N ALA A 214 6.87 -2.95 -38.63
CA ALA A 214 7.47 -1.65 -38.39
C ALA A 214 8.96 -1.66 -38.77
N SER A 215 9.48 -0.53 -39.28
CA SER A 215 10.90 -0.44 -39.63
C SER A 215 11.79 -0.67 -38.41
N HIS A 216 12.96 -1.27 -38.60
CA HIS A 216 13.94 -1.45 -37.53
C HIS A 216 14.28 -0.14 -36.80
N GLN A 217 14.34 0.97 -37.53
CA GLN A 217 14.56 2.29 -36.96
C GLN A 217 13.45 2.70 -36.00
N ARG A 218 12.18 2.50 -36.39
CA ARG A 218 11.02 2.85 -35.56
C ARG A 218 10.93 1.98 -34.30
N VAL A 219 11.22 0.68 -34.42
CA VAL A 219 11.30 -0.24 -33.26
C VAL A 219 12.42 0.17 -32.31
N ALA A 220 13.61 0.48 -32.82
CA ALA A 220 14.73 0.93 -32.01
C ALA A 220 14.45 2.27 -31.31
N GLU A 221 13.78 3.20 -31.99
CA GLU A 221 13.36 4.47 -31.40
C GLU A 221 12.31 4.29 -30.29
N SER A 222 11.30 3.44 -30.52
CA SER A 222 10.29 3.05 -29.52
C SER A 222 10.95 2.49 -28.25
N SER A 223 11.90 1.56 -28.41
CA SER A 223 12.66 1.00 -27.28
C SER A 223 13.44 2.06 -26.52
N ARG A 224 14.18 2.95 -27.22
CA ARG A 224 14.97 4.02 -26.56
C ARG A 224 14.08 5.02 -25.82
N LEU A 225 12.88 5.30 -26.34
CA LEU A 225 11.91 6.15 -25.65
C LEU A 225 11.44 5.49 -24.35
N ALA A 226 11.11 4.20 -24.39
CA ALA A 226 10.72 3.44 -23.20
C ALA A 226 11.84 3.41 -22.15
N ASP A 227 13.10 3.19 -22.56
CA ASP A 227 14.26 3.19 -21.66
C ASP A 227 14.47 4.56 -21.00
N ARG A 228 14.35 5.65 -21.77
CA ARG A 228 14.46 7.02 -21.24
C ARG A 228 13.36 7.31 -20.22
N ALA A 229 12.11 6.95 -20.53
CA ALA A 229 10.98 7.13 -19.61
C ALA A 229 11.19 6.34 -18.31
N ALA A 230 11.69 5.11 -18.39
CA ALA A 230 12.01 4.30 -17.22
C ALA A 230 13.11 4.94 -16.34
N GLU A 231 14.18 5.45 -16.94
CA GLU A 231 15.25 6.13 -16.21
C GLU A 231 14.79 7.47 -15.61
N GLU A 232 13.90 8.21 -16.29
CA GLU A 232 13.26 9.40 -15.74
C GLU A 232 12.42 9.08 -14.50
N ARG A 233 11.56 8.06 -14.56
CA ARG A 233 10.79 7.61 -13.39
C ARG A 233 11.69 7.17 -12.25
N LYS A 234 12.75 6.41 -12.54
CA LYS A 234 13.73 5.99 -11.53
C LYS A 234 14.40 7.19 -10.85
N ARG A 235 14.78 8.22 -11.60
CA ARG A 235 15.30 9.48 -11.03
C ARG A 235 14.26 10.18 -10.17
N ALA A 236 13.01 10.27 -10.62
CA ALA A 236 11.92 10.87 -9.86
C ALA A 236 11.64 10.12 -8.54
N ILE A 237 11.64 8.78 -8.57
CA ILE A 237 11.51 7.91 -7.38
C ILE A 237 12.65 8.16 -6.39
N ASN A 238 13.88 8.21 -6.89
CA ASN A 238 15.05 8.45 -6.03
C ASN A 238 15.03 9.85 -5.41
N ALA A 239 14.59 10.87 -6.16
CA ALA A 239 14.51 12.25 -5.68
C ALA A 239 13.50 12.41 -4.53
N ARG A 240 12.45 11.58 -4.50
CA ARG A 240 11.43 11.57 -3.45
C ARG A 240 11.64 10.47 -2.42
N LYS A 241 12.80 9.82 -2.33
CA LYS A 241 13.06 8.75 -1.35
C LYS A 241 12.86 9.27 0.08
N PHE A 242 12.16 8.50 0.93
CA PHE A 242 11.97 8.88 2.32
C PHE A 242 13.29 9.03 3.08
N SER A 243 13.45 10.16 3.77
CA SER A 243 14.51 10.39 4.74
C SER A 243 13.94 11.15 5.94
N LEU A 244 14.16 10.61 7.13
CA LEU A 244 13.75 11.30 8.36
C LEU A 244 14.79 12.36 8.73
N PRO A 245 14.41 13.65 8.89
CA PRO A 245 15.33 14.67 9.35
C PRO A 245 15.89 14.36 10.76
N PRO A 246 17.12 14.78 11.08
CA PRO A 246 17.67 14.65 12.43
C PRO A 246 16.83 15.46 13.43
N GLY A 247 16.69 14.94 14.66
CA GLY A 247 16.01 15.64 15.75
C GLY A 247 14.48 15.55 15.76
N VAL A 248 13.88 14.79 14.85
CA VAL A 248 12.41 14.60 14.81
C VAL A 248 11.93 13.80 16.02
N GLY A 249 10.89 14.28 16.69
CA GLY A 249 10.36 13.68 17.91
C GLY A 249 9.69 12.32 17.69
N THR A 250 9.95 11.37 18.60
CA THR A 250 9.30 10.05 18.63
C THR A 250 8.20 9.93 19.68
N THR A 251 8.02 10.95 20.54
CA THR A 251 6.95 10.99 21.54
C THR A 251 5.59 11.23 20.88
N PRO A 252 4.61 10.32 21.04
CA PRO A 252 3.28 10.52 20.49
C PRO A 252 2.54 11.70 21.13
N ARG A 253 1.88 12.51 20.29
CA ARG A 253 1.00 13.62 20.68
C ARG A 253 -0.36 13.47 20.01
N SER A 254 -1.39 14.12 20.55
CA SER A 254 -2.73 14.09 19.96
C SER A 254 -2.70 14.59 18.52
N CYS A 255 -3.52 14.02 17.63
CA CYS A 255 -3.68 14.50 16.26
C CYS A 255 -4.01 16.00 16.21
N SER A 256 -4.74 16.51 17.19
CA SER A 256 -5.12 17.93 17.28
C SER A 256 -3.94 18.88 17.49
N GLU A 257 -2.78 18.39 17.95
CA GLU A 257 -1.58 19.19 18.24
C GLU A 257 -0.69 19.38 16.99
N TRP A 258 -1.01 18.73 15.87
CA TRP A 258 -0.24 18.80 14.62
C TRP A 258 -0.85 19.75 13.58
N LYS A 259 -1.90 20.49 13.94
CA LYS A 259 -2.60 21.46 13.09
C LYS A 259 -1.91 22.81 13.03
#